data_AF-A0A378H415-F1
#
_entry.id   AF-A0A378H415-F1
#
_cell.length_a   1.000
_cell.length_b   1.000
_cell.length_c   1.000
_cell.angle_alpha   90.00
_cell.angle_beta   90.00
_cell.angle_gamma   90.00
#
_symmetry.space_group_name_H-M   'P 1'
#
loop_
_entity.id
_entity.type
_entity.pdbx_description
1 polymer ?
#
loop_
_entity_poly.entity_id
_entity_poly.type
_entity_poly.pdbx_seq_one_letter_code
_entity_poly.pdbx_strand_id
1 'polypeptide(L)'
;MSTPSTCWESAYWTPRGEYFDFATGDSISALEMLQKIANAGKSRFLLSDGLATVNREGIKPWTGVITPHEMVEELQSGFTVPSDDDFDGVDVTYINGTTWAEETVKCRTPDNPTPVKIENYKLDGVLNQDHAYQIGMRRLMKYLQQRGDVPDHYRAGRAVLQHGRSHCAHG
;
A
#
# COMPACT_ATOMS: atom_id res chain seq x y z
N MET A 1 -37.14 19.50 3.36
CA MET A 1 -37.02 18.61 2.19
C MET A 1 -35.56 18.61 1.76
N SER A 2 -34.79 17.61 2.18
CA SER A 2 -33.39 17.40 1.79
C SER A 2 -33.35 16.67 0.44
N THR A 3 -32.58 17.19 -0.52
CA THR A 3 -32.41 16.60 -1.85
C THR A 3 -31.62 15.28 -1.77
N PRO A 4 -31.97 14.25 -2.58
CA PRO A 4 -31.40 12.90 -2.51
C PRO A 4 -29.93 12.81 -2.97
N SER A 5 -29.34 13.87 -3.53
CA SER A 5 -27.93 13.91 -3.94
C SER A 5 -26.98 13.85 -2.73
N THR A 6 -27.39 14.40 -1.59
CA THR A 6 -26.56 14.48 -0.37
C THR A 6 -26.36 13.12 0.31
N CYS A 7 -27.21 12.12 0.08
CA CYS A 7 -27.05 10.82 0.75
C CYS A 7 -25.89 10.01 0.16
N TRP A 8 -25.67 10.07 -1.17
CA TRP A 8 -24.54 9.41 -1.84
C TRP A 8 -23.22 10.08 -1.50
N GLU A 9 -23.21 11.42 -1.44
CA GLU A 9 -22.08 12.20 -0.97
C GLU A 9 -21.72 11.83 0.47
N SER A 10 -22.70 11.72 1.38
CA SER A 10 -22.43 11.27 2.75
C SER A 10 -21.95 9.81 2.84
N ALA A 11 -22.45 8.89 2.02
CA ALA A 11 -22.07 7.48 2.12
C ALA A 11 -20.63 7.20 1.65
N TYR A 12 -20.17 7.87 0.59
CA TYR A 12 -18.85 7.62 0.00
C TYR A 12 -17.80 8.68 0.34
N TRP A 13 -18.21 9.92 0.59
CA TRP A 13 -17.32 11.06 0.79
C TRP A 13 -17.31 11.58 2.22
N THR A 14 -17.75 10.78 3.21
CA THR A 14 -17.55 11.14 4.62
C THR A 14 -16.05 11.24 4.94
N PRO A 15 -15.58 12.40 5.47
CA PRO A 15 -14.21 12.56 5.90
C PRO A 15 -13.94 11.62 7.09
N ARG A 16 -12.87 10.83 6.99
CA ARG A 16 -12.48 9.84 8.02
C ARG A 16 -11.61 10.42 9.14
N GLY A 17 -11.51 11.76 9.23
CA GLY A 17 -10.58 12.42 10.14
C GLY A 17 -9.11 12.25 9.73
N GLU A 18 -8.85 12.05 8.44
CA GLU A 18 -7.51 11.94 7.86
C GLU A 18 -6.99 13.35 7.57
N TYR A 19 -6.08 13.84 8.41
CA TYR A 19 -5.49 15.18 8.29
C TYR A 19 -4.10 15.12 7.65
N PHE A 20 -3.77 16.20 6.92
CA PHE A 20 -2.45 16.42 6.34
C PHE A 20 -1.93 17.78 6.82
N ASP A 21 -0.94 17.74 7.70
CA ASP A 21 -0.34 18.91 8.33
C ASP A 21 1.15 18.92 8.02
N PHE A 22 1.52 19.67 6.98
CA PHE A 22 2.88 19.72 6.48
C PHE A 22 3.42 21.14 6.57
N ALA A 23 4.39 21.35 7.46
CA ALA A 23 5.14 22.59 7.55
C ALA A 23 6.37 22.50 6.64
N THR A 24 6.47 23.36 5.63
CA THR A 24 7.63 23.42 4.73
C THR A 24 8.20 24.83 4.69
N GLY A 25 9.53 24.95 4.78
CA GLY A 25 10.27 26.17 4.47
C GLY A 25 10.84 26.18 3.04
N ASP A 26 10.91 25.01 2.42
CA ASP A 26 11.54 24.80 1.12
C ASP A 26 10.50 24.71 -0.01
N SER A 27 10.90 25.14 -1.21
CA SER A 27 10.08 25.01 -2.41
C SER A 27 9.98 23.54 -2.84
N ILE A 28 8.78 22.98 -2.79
CA ILE A 28 8.45 21.65 -3.34
C ILE A 28 7.58 21.84 -4.58
N SER A 29 7.68 20.94 -5.56
CA SER A 29 6.80 21.02 -6.73
C SER A 29 5.33 20.80 -6.36
N ALA A 30 4.42 21.45 -7.07
CA ALA A 30 2.99 21.28 -6.85
C ALA A 30 2.53 19.82 -7.03
N LEU A 31 3.12 19.10 -7.99
CA LEU A 31 2.80 17.69 -8.24
C LEU A 31 3.17 16.81 -7.03
N GLU A 32 4.38 16.97 -6.49
CA GLU A 32 4.83 16.22 -5.33
C GLU A 32 3.96 16.53 -4.10
N MET A 33 3.58 17.80 -3.91
CA MET A 33 2.68 18.19 -2.83
C MET A 33 1.30 17.51 -2.97
N LEU A 34 0.72 17.52 -4.18
CA LEU A 34 -0.55 16.85 -4.44
C LEU A 34 -0.45 15.33 -4.21
N GLN A 35 0.67 14.71 -4.59
CA GLN A 35 0.92 13.29 -4.31
C GLN A 35 1.03 13.02 -2.81
N LYS A 36 1.70 13.88 -2.03
CA LYS A 36 1.80 13.75 -0.57
C LYS A 36 0.43 13.88 0.10
N ILE A 37 -0.35 14.89 -0.27
CA ILE A 37 -1.72 15.10 0.23
C ILE A 37 -2.60 13.87 -0.11
N ALA A 38 -2.56 13.41 -1.35
CA ALA A 38 -3.35 12.25 -1.77
C ALA A 38 -2.96 10.99 -0.99
N ASN A 39 -1.66 10.73 -0.82
CA ASN A 39 -1.17 9.58 -0.07
C ASN A 39 -1.61 9.62 1.40
N ALA A 40 -1.59 10.80 2.04
CA ALA A 40 -2.10 10.98 3.39
C ALA A 40 -3.60 10.68 3.48
N GLY A 41 -4.40 11.04 2.48
CA GLY A 41 -5.81 10.65 2.36
C GLY A 41 -6.06 9.21 1.88
N LYS A 42 -5.06 8.32 1.95
CA LYS A 42 -5.08 6.93 1.44
C LYS A 42 -5.57 6.83 0.00
N SER A 43 -5.21 7.80 -0.80
CA SER A 43 -5.62 7.94 -2.19
C SER A 43 -4.42 8.06 -3.11
N ARG A 44 -4.62 7.82 -4.41
CA ARG A 44 -3.56 7.97 -5.41
C ARG A 44 -3.91 9.12 -6.34
N PHE A 45 -2.99 10.07 -6.47
CA PHE A 45 -3.06 11.10 -7.48
C PHE A 45 -2.73 10.52 -8.86
N LEU A 46 -3.57 10.82 -9.84
CA LEU A 46 -3.43 10.41 -11.24
C LEU A 46 -3.62 11.63 -12.13
N LEU A 47 -2.73 11.76 -13.11
CA LEU A 47 -2.80 12.79 -14.13
C LEU A 47 -2.85 12.09 -15.49
N SER A 48 -3.98 12.19 -16.18
CA SER A 48 -4.17 11.64 -17.53
C SER A 48 -4.84 12.68 -18.39
N ASP A 49 -4.34 12.92 -19.60
CA ASP A 49 -4.97 13.79 -20.61
C ASP A 49 -5.29 15.22 -20.10
N GLY A 50 -4.45 15.76 -19.21
CA GLY A 50 -4.65 17.07 -18.59
C GLY A 50 -5.69 17.10 -17.46
N LEU A 51 -6.32 15.96 -17.13
CA LEU A 51 -7.24 15.80 -16.02
C LEU A 51 -6.52 15.28 -14.78
N ALA A 52 -6.51 16.09 -13.73
CA ALA A 52 -6.03 15.68 -12.41
C ALA A 52 -7.17 14.98 -11.66
N THR A 53 -6.95 13.71 -11.31
CA THR A 53 -7.91 12.89 -10.57
C THR A 53 -7.27 12.29 -9.32
N VAL A 54 -8.10 12.08 -8.29
CA VAL A 54 -7.67 11.45 -7.04
C VAL A 54 -8.52 10.21 -6.82
N ASN A 55 -7.89 9.05 -6.88
CA ASN A 55 -8.55 7.78 -6.64
C ASN A 55 -8.43 7.40 -5.18
N ARG A 56 -9.53 7.54 -4.44
CA ARG A 56 -9.64 7.09 -3.05
C ARG A 56 -9.66 5.56 -2.98
N GLU A 57 -9.05 5.01 -1.95
CA GLU A 57 -9.12 3.58 -1.67
C GLU A 57 -10.57 3.12 -1.41
N GLY A 58 -10.93 2.00 -2.02
CA GLY A 58 -12.20 1.32 -1.83
C GLY A 58 -12.24 0.02 -2.64
N ILE A 59 -13.22 -0.84 -2.34
CA ILE A 59 -13.47 -2.04 -3.14
C ILE A 59 -14.04 -1.55 -4.48
N LYS A 60 -13.22 -1.64 -5.53
CA LYS A 60 -13.67 -1.35 -6.89
C LYS A 60 -14.27 -2.64 -7.48
N PRO A 61 -15.48 -2.60 -8.06
CA PRO A 61 -15.94 -3.72 -8.84
C PRO A 61 -14.94 -3.98 -9.97
N TRP A 62 -14.73 -5.24 -10.30
CA TRP A 62 -13.92 -5.61 -11.45
C TRP A 62 -14.50 -4.95 -12.71
N THR A 63 -13.64 -4.33 -13.51
CA THR A 63 -14.03 -3.64 -14.75
C THR A 63 -13.15 -4.14 -15.88
N GLY A 64 -13.75 -4.50 -17.00
CA GLY A 64 -13.02 -4.98 -18.18
C GLY A 64 -12.77 -6.48 -18.14
N VAL A 65 -13.81 -7.27 -18.45
CA VAL A 65 -13.56 -8.63 -18.97
C VAL A 65 -12.70 -8.44 -20.21
N ILE A 66 -11.51 -9.02 -20.25
CA ILE A 66 -10.78 -9.13 -21.51
C ILE A 66 -11.37 -10.35 -22.22
N THR A 67 -12.18 -10.12 -23.26
CA THR A 67 -12.67 -11.21 -24.09
C THR A 67 -11.67 -11.53 -25.20
N PRO A 68 -11.54 -12.80 -25.64
CA PRO A 68 -10.62 -13.15 -26.73
C PRO A 68 -10.86 -12.38 -28.03
N HIS A 69 -12.06 -11.84 -28.25
CA HIS A 69 -12.41 -11.04 -29.42
C HIS A 69 -11.86 -9.60 -29.37
N GLU A 70 -11.48 -9.10 -28.20
CA GLU A 70 -10.93 -7.75 -28.00
C GLU A 70 -9.39 -7.75 -27.96
N MET A 71 -8.78 -8.93 -28.12
CA MET A 71 -7.34 -9.14 -28.05
C MET A 71 -6.69 -9.12 -29.44
N VAL A 72 -5.58 -8.39 -29.57
CA VAL A 72 -4.79 -8.35 -30.82
C VAL A 72 -3.76 -9.48 -30.89
N GLU A 73 -3.33 -9.99 -29.73
CA GLU A 73 -2.34 -11.07 -29.57
C GLU A 73 -2.76 -12.01 -28.41
N GLU A 74 -2.11 -13.18 -28.30
CA GLU A 74 -2.37 -14.14 -27.22
C GLU A 74 -2.04 -13.56 -25.84
N LEU A 75 -2.87 -13.87 -24.84
CA LEU A 75 -2.67 -13.40 -23.48
C LEU A 75 -1.46 -14.10 -22.87
N GLN A 76 -0.38 -13.35 -22.64
CA GLN A 76 0.76 -13.86 -21.89
C GLN A 76 0.56 -13.56 -20.41
N SER A 77 0.59 -14.60 -19.57
CA SER A 77 0.63 -14.44 -18.12
C SER A 77 2.07 -14.58 -17.63
N GLY A 78 2.58 -13.52 -17.00
CA GLY A 78 3.86 -13.56 -16.31
C GLY A 78 3.65 -13.95 -14.85
N PHE A 79 4.50 -14.82 -14.33
CA PHE A 79 4.52 -15.15 -12.90
C PHE A 79 5.90 -14.86 -12.34
N THR A 80 5.94 -14.17 -11.20
CA THR A 80 7.17 -13.87 -10.46
C THR A 80 7.13 -14.60 -9.12
N VAL A 81 8.12 -15.46 -8.89
CA VAL A 81 8.25 -16.17 -7.62
C VAL A 81 8.68 -15.18 -6.52
N PRO A 82 8.10 -15.26 -5.31
CA PRO A 82 8.60 -14.50 -4.17
C PRO A 82 10.09 -14.78 -3.91
N SER A 83 10.89 -13.73 -3.78
CA SER A 83 12.33 -13.80 -3.48
C SER A 83 12.64 -13.29 -2.07
N ASP A 84 13.79 -13.67 -1.54
CA ASP A 84 14.33 -13.13 -0.27
C ASP A 84 14.68 -11.63 -0.40
N ASP A 85 14.76 -11.13 -1.63
CA ASP A 85 14.96 -9.72 -1.96
C ASP A 85 13.68 -8.87 -1.91
N ASP A 86 12.53 -9.46 -1.61
CA ASP A 86 11.27 -8.72 -1.52
C ASP A 86 11.08 -8.12 -0.11
N PHE A 87 10.42 -6.95 -0.02
CA PHE A 87 10.21 -6.26 1.26
C PHE A 87 9.15 -6.94 2.13
N ASP A 88 9.59 -7.56 3.23
CA ASP A 88 8.74 -8.28 4.18
C ASP A 88 8.32 -7.44 5.40
N GLY A 89 8.84 -6.21 5.50
CA GLY A 89 8.46 -5.25 6.51
C GLY A 89 8.59 -3.81 6.00
N VAL A 90 7.79 -2.92 6.57
CA VAL A 90 7.87 -1.47 6.31
C VAL A 90 8.01 -0.74 7.65
N ASP A 91 9.04 0.08 7.79
CA ASP A 91 9.23 0.98 8.93
C ASP A 91 8.87 2.39 8.49
N VAL A 92 7.84 2.97 9.10
CA VAL A 92 7.33 4.29 8.75
C VAL A 92 7.84 5.32 9.72
N THR A 93 8.67 6.24 9.25
CA THR A 93 9.11 7.40 10.04
C THR A 93 8.18 8.57 9.76
N TYR A 94 7.57 9.11 10.82
CA TYR A 94 6.65 10.24 10.79
C TYR A 94 7.02 11.25 11.88
N ILE A 95 6.47 12.46 11.82
CA ILE A 95 6.63 13.46 12.88
C ILE A 95 5.39 13.41 13.76
N ASN A 96 5.56 13.17 15.06
CA ASN A 96 4.42 13.12 15.97
C ASN A 96 3.91 14.54 16.28
N GLY A 97 2.61 14.79 16.09
CA GLY A 97 2.01 16.12 16.29
C GLY A 97 2.00 16.63 17.73
N THR A 98 2.22 15.76 18.72
CA THR A 98 2.27 16.13 20.14
C THR A 98 3.69 16.42 20.59
N THR A 99 4.65 15.56 20.24
CA THR A 99 6.04 15.66 20.68
C THR A 99 6.94 16.43 19.70
N TRP A 100 6.48 16.63 18.47
CA TRP A 100 7.23 17.24 17.36
C TRP A 100 8.58 16.55 17.09
N ALA A 101 8.71 15.28 17.47
CA ALA A 101 9.88 14.45 17.23
C ALA A 101 9.60 13.45 16.11
N GLU A 102 10.65 13.05 15.40
CA GLU A 102 10.58 11.93 14.46
C GLU A 102 10.42 10.64 15.25
N GLU A 103 9.36 9.89 14.95
CA GLU A 103 9.07 8.58 15.52
C GLU A 103 8.92 7.56 14.40
N THR A 104 9.31 6.31 14.67
CA THR A 104 9.24 5.22 13.69
C THR A 104 8.27 4.15 14.14
N VAL A 105 7.26 3.88 13.31
CA VAL A 105 6.28 2.81 13.50
C VAL A 105 6.68 1.60 12.68
N LYS A 106 6.84 0.46 13.36
CA LYS A 106 7.17 -0.82 12.71
C LYS A 106 5.89 -1.48 12.20
N CYS A 107 5.71 -1.56 10.88
CA CYS A 107 4.57 -2.22 10.26
C CYS A 107 4.96 -3.64 9.87
N ARG A 108 4.34 -4.64 10.52
CA ARG A 108 4.64 -6.07 10.40
C ARG A 108 3.35 -6.89 10.45
N THR A 109 3.35 -8.04 9.78
CA THR A 109 2.27 -9.03 9.87
C THR A 109 2.51 -9.94 11.08
N PRO A 110 1.46 -10.39 11.81
CA PRO A 110 1.63 -11.30 12.95
C PRO A 110 2.38 -12.60 12.61
N ASP A 111 2.23 -13.09 11.37
CA ASP A 111 2.88 -14.32 10.91
C ASP A 111 4.39 -14.17 10.69
N ASN A 112 4.89 -12.93 10.53
CA ASN A 112 6.31 -12.63 10.31
C ASN A 112 6.77 -11.44 11.16
N PRO A 113 7.07 -11.67 12.46
CA PRO A 113 7.49 -10.60 13.35
C PRO A 113 8.91 -10.10 13.07
N THR A 114 9.75 -10.90 12.42
CA THR A 114 11.16 -10.60 12.11
C THR A 114 11.41 -10.68 10.60
N PRO A 115 11.05 -9.64 9.83
CA PRO A 115 11.28 -9.65 8.40
C PRO A 115 12.76 -9.60 8.05
N VAL A 116 13.11 -10.27 6.97
CA VAL A 116 14.48 -10.33 6.45
C VAL A 116 14.88 -8.99 5.81
N LYS A 117 13.96 -8.41 5.03
CA LYS A 117 14.18 -7.14 4.34
C LYS A 117 13.13 -6.12 4.73
N ILE A 118 13.58 -4.94 5.16
CA ILE A 118 12.75 -3.86 5.68
C ILE A 118 12.90 -2.64 4.78
N GLU A 119 11.78 -2.08 4.34
CA GLU A 119 11.76 -0.76 3.71
C GLU A 119 11.67 0.34 4.79
N ASN A 120 12.58 1.32 4.74
CA ASN A 120 12.46 2.54 5.53
C ASN A 120 11.67 3.58 4.72
N TYR A 121 10.44 3.84 5.12
CA TYR A 121 9.53 4.75 4.45
C TYR A 121 9.33 6.03 5.27
N LYS A 122 9.70 7.19 4.71
CA LYS A 122 9.44 8.49 5.34
C LYS A 122 8.06 8.99 4.91
N LEU A 123 7.20 9.27 5.89
CA LEU A 123 5.86 9.78 5.69
C LEU A 123 5.76 11.20 6.25
N ASP A 124 5.72 12.16 5.32
CA ASP A 124 5.61 13.57 5.67
C ASP A 124 4.14 14.01 5.74
N GLY A 125 3.84 14.90 6.68
CA GLY A 125 2.54 15.55 6.80
C GLY A 125 1.46 14.75 7.53
N VAL A 126 1.78 13.53 8.00
CA VAL A 126 0.89 12.75 8.86
C VAL A 126 1.41 12.81 10.29
N LEU A 127 0.60 13.38 11.20
CA LEU A 127 1.00 13.64 12.59
C LEU A 127 0.54 12.59 13.60
N ASN A 128 -0.33 11.66 13.18
CA ASN A 128 -0.92 10.64 14.04
C ASN A 128 -0.27 9.27 13.80
N GLN A 129 0.17 8.62 14.88
CA GLN A 129 0.79 7.30 14.87
C GLN A 129 -0.09 6.22 14.22
N ASP A 130 -1.37 6.16 14.57
CA ASP A 130 -2.30 5.15 14.04
C ASP A 130 -2.48 5.32 12.54
N HIS A 131 -2.48 6.57 12.09
CA HIS A 131 -2.59 6.89 10.67
C HIS A 131 -1.34 6.48 9.89
N ALA A 132 -0.16 6.78 10.45
CA ALA A 132 1.12 6.33 9.89
C ALA A 132 1.20 4.79 9.82
N TYR A 133 0.74 4.10 10.86
CA TYR A 133 0.65 2.63 10.89
C TYR A 133 -0.25 2.08 9.77
N GLN A 134 -1.44 2.65 9.57
CA GLN A 134 -2.37 2.21 8.53
C GLN A 134 -1.78 2.36 7.12
N ILE A 135 -1.09 3.47 6.85
CA ILE A 135 -0.42 3.71 5.57
C ILE A 135 0.75 2.74 5.38
N GLY A 136 1.54 2.49 6.42
CA GLY A 136 2.63 1.51 6.39
C GLY A 136 2.15 0.08 6.17
N MET A 137 1.11 -0.34 6.89
CA MET A 137 0.48 -1.65 6.69
C MET A 137 -0.12 -1.79 5.29
N ARG A 138 -0.77 -0.75 4.75
CA ARG A 138 -1.24 -0.75 3.36
C ARG A 138 -0.09 -0.96 2.37
N ARG A 139 1.04 -0.31 2.59
CA ARG A 139 2.24 -0.48 1.76
C ARG A 139 2.83 -1.89 1.86
N LEU A 140 2.89 -2.46 3.06
CA LEU A 140 3.30 -3.84 3.28
C LEU A 140 2.38 -4.83 2.57
N MET A 141 1.06 -4.69 2.73
CA MET A 141 0.09 -5.57 2.10
C MET A 141 0.17 -5.52 0.57
N LYS A 142 0.47 -4.34 0.00
CA LYS A 142 0.76 -4.20 -1.43
C LYS A 142 1.93 -5.10 -1.86
N TYR A 143 3.07 -5.07 -1.15
CA TYR A 143 4.20 -5.94 -1.49
C TYR A 143 3.85 -7.42 -1.38
N LEU A 144 3.12 -7.82 -0.33
CA LEU A 144 2.75 -9.22 -0.14
C LEU A 144 1.77 -9.71 -1.22
N GLN A 145 0.79 -8.88 -1.60
CA GLN A 145 -0.21 -9.23 -2.61
C GLN A 145 0.35 -9.19 -4.04
N GLN A 146 1.27 -8.29 -4.35
CA GLN A 146 1.90 -8.21 -5.69
C GLN A 146 2.72 -9.46 -6.03
N ARG A 147 3.18 -10.21 -5.04
CA ARG A 147 3.86 -11.51 -5.22
C ARG A 147 2.87 -12.67 -5.42
N GLY A 148 1.65 -12.47 -4.93
CA GLY A 148 0.67 -13.52 -4.68
C GLY A 148 -0.34 -13.68 -5.80
N ASP A 149 0.13 -13.89 -7.03
CA ASP A 149 -0.64 -14.65 -8.04
C ASP A 149 -0.19 -16.12 -8.00
N VAL A 150 0.00 -16.64 -6.78
CA VAL A 150 0.27 -18.06 -6.52
C VAL A 150 -1.08 -18.69 -6.16
N PRO A 151 -1.63 -19.58 -6.98
CA PRO A 151 -2.90 -20.21 -6.67
C PRO A 151 -2.80 -21.02 -5.37
N ASP A 152 -3.88 -21.05 -4.58
CA ASP A 152 -3.89 -21.52 -3.19
C ASP A 152 -3.30 -22.93 -2.97
N HIS A 153 -3.28 -23.79 -4.00
CA HIS A 153 -2.66 -25.13 -3.92
C HIS A 153 -1.13 -25.11 -3.77
N TYR A 154 -0.44 -24.00 -4.06
CA TYR A 154 1.02 -23.85 -3.88
C TYR A 154 1.41 -23.23 -2.52
N ARG A 155 0.48 -22.64 -1.76
CA ARG A 155 0.78 -22.04 -0.45
C ARG A 155 1.16 -23.07 0.62
N ALA A 156 0.65 -24.30 0.52
CA ALA A 156 0.97 -25.39 1.45
C ALA A 156 2.40 -25.94 1.30
N GLY A 157 3.05 -25.75 0.15
CA GLY A 157 4.38 -26.31 -0.12
C GLY A 157 5.56 -25.55 0.50
N ARG A 158 5.38 -24.27 0.84
CA ARG A 158 6.50 -23.42 1.33
C ARG A 158 6.90 -23.74 2.78
N ALA A 159 5.97 -24.23 3.61
CA ALA A 159 6.27 -24.64 4.98
C ALA A 159 7.18 -25.88 5.06
N VAL A 160 7.13 -26.76 4.06
CA VAL A 160 7.86 -28.04 4.08
C VAL A 160 9.32 -27.87 3.63
N LEU A 161 9.60 -26.94 2.71
CA LEU A 161 10.94 -26.77 2.13
C LEU A 161 11.92 -25.97 3.03
N GLN A 162 11.43 -25.12 3.93
CA GLN A 162 12.29 -24.38 4.87
C GLN A 162 12.77 -25.24 6.05
N HIS A 163 12.02 -26.26 6.47
CA HIS A 163 12.46 -27.18 7.54
C HIS A 163 13.30 -28.37 7.04
N GLY A 164 13.35 -28.63 5.73
CA GLY A 164 14.13 -29.73 5.15
C GLY A 164 15.63 -29.44 4.94
N ARG A 165 16.10 -28.21 5.12
CA ARG A 165 17.50 -27.83 4.83
C ARG A 165 18.45 -27.88 6.02
N SER A 166 17.98 -28.09 7.25
CA SER A 166 18.84 -28.07 8.45
C SER A 166 19.43 -29.43 8.86
N HIS A 167 19.09 -30.53 8.19
CA HIS A 167 19.48 -31.89 8.64
C HIS A 167 20.55 -32.61 7.79
N CYS A 168 21.07 -31.99 6.72
CA CYS A 168 22.09 -32.62 5.86
C CYS A 168 23.37 -31.77 5.79
N ALA A 169 23.92 -31.42 6.94
CA ALA A 169 25.31 -30.97 7.04
C ALA A 169 25.83 -31.44 8.39
N HIS A 170 26.35 -32.67 8.43
CA HIS A 170 27.38 -33.23 9.33
C HIS A 170 27.25 -34.75 9.28
N GLY A 171 28.17 -35.39 8.55
CA GLY A 171 28.25 -36.84 8.32
C GLY A 171 29.21 -37.12 7.20
#